data_AF-A0A498K1X9-F1
#
_entry.id   AF-A0A498K1X9-F1
#
_cell.length_a   1.000
_cell.length_b   1.000
_cell.length_c   1.000
_cell.angle_alpha   90.00
_cell.angle_beta   90.00
_cell.angle_gamma   90.00
#
_symmetry.space_group_name_H-M   'P 1'
#
loop_
_entity.id
_entity.type
_entity.pdbx_description
1 polymer ?
#
loop_
_entity_poly.entity_id
_entity_poly.type
_entity_poly.pdbx_seq_one_letter_code
_entity_poly.pdbx_strand_id
1 'polypeptide(L)'
;MPPSTSSSPSASSSLQLRFSQYSPLKILENERLIENKRLIRFPVFYVAVAKLISALIMSRFGKHLPPVVNTWPVLGGLLRFLKGPIIMLCEEYPKLLSVFTLNLFNKKITFLIGSEVSAHFFKASEADLSQHEVYQFNVSTFGPGVVFDVDYTVRQEQIKVLHTLR
;
A
#
# COMPACT_ATOMS: atom_id res chain seq x y z
N MET A 1 7.72 89.51 -14.82
CA MET A 1 8.42 88.22 -14.62
C MET A 1 8.03 87.31 -15.77
N PRO A 2 8.99 86.85 -16.61
CA PRO A 2 8.68 85.92 -17.68
C PRO A 2 8.39 84.51 -17.13
N PRO A 3 7.62 83.68 -17.84
CA PRO A 3 7.12 82.42 -17.31
C PRO A 3 8.23 81.37 -17.25
N SER A 4 8.21 80.57 -16.19
CA SER A 4 9.03 79.37 -16.03
C SER A 4 8.67 78.35 -17.12
N THR A 5 9.52 78.23 -18.13
CA THR A 5 9.46 77.16 -19.12
C THR A 5 9.73 75.82 -18.44
N SER A 6 8.67 75.06 -18.16
CA SER A 6 8.76 73.65 -17.83
C SER A 6 9.27 72.91 -19.06
N SER A 7 10.56 72.57 -19.08
CA SER A 7 11.13 71.68 -20.09
C SER A 7 10.49 70.31 -19.92
N SER A 8 9.61 69.97 -20.87
CA SER A 8 9.09 68.61 -21.02
C SER A 8 10.28 67.65 -21.15
N PRO A 9 10.30 66.49 -20.47
CA PRO A 9 11.38 65.54 -20.65
C PRO A 9 11.42 65.14 -22.12
N SER A 10 12.57 65.34 -22.75
CA SER A 10 12.85 64.88 -24.12
C SER A 10 12.38 63.44 -24.27
N ALA A 11 11.59 63.16 -25.32
CA ALA A 11 11.06 61.83 -25.60
C ALA A 11 12.16 60.74 -25.62
N SER A 12 13.41 61.11 -25.94
CA SER A 12 14.57 60.23 -25.88
C SER A 12 14.93 59.76 -24.46
N SER A 13 14.75 60.60 -23.44
CA SER A 13 15.06 60.26 -22.05
C SER A 13 14.03 59.26 -21.48
N SER A 14 12.76 59.43 -21.82
CA SER A 14 11.68 58.50 -21.44
C SER A 14 11.80 57.15 -22.15
N LEU A 15 12.26 57.15 -23.41
CA LEU A 15 12.54 55.92 -24.15
C LEU A 15 13.78 55.20 -23.59
N GLN A 16 14.87 55.91 -23.27
CA GLN A 16 16.05 55.32 -22.64
C GLN A 16 15.74 54.70 -21.26
N LEU A 17 14.88 55.36 -20.46
CA LEU A 17 14.39 54.79 -19.20
C LEU A 17 13.53 53.53 -19.42
N ARG A 18 12.68 53.50 -20.46
CA ARG A 18 11.97 52.28 -20.87
C ARG A 18 12.94 51.19 -21.33
N PHE A 19 13.95 51.49 -22.15
CA PHE A 19 14.89 50.50 -22.67
C PHE A 19 15.82 49.93 -21.57
N SER A 20 16.21 50.73 -20.57
CA SER A 20 16.99 50.30 -19.39
C SER A 20 16.20 49.37 -18.46
N GLN A 21 14.87 49.46 -18.47
CA GLN A 21 14.00 48.54 -17.73
C GLN A 21 14.01 47.12 -18.33
N TYR A 22 14.35 47.00 -19.63
CA TYR A 22 14.41 45.75 -20.38
C TYR A 22 15.85 45.41 -20.83
N SER A 23 16.84 45.68 -19.98
CA SER A 23 18.22 45.24 -20.22
C SER A 23 18.26 43.72 -20.40
N PRO A 24 18.99 43.19 -21.41
CA PRO A 24 19.03 41.76 -21.72
C PRO A 24 19.36 40.87 -20.51
N LEU A 25 20.21 41.36 -19.60
CA LEU A 25 20.56 40.64 -18.38
C LEU A 25 19.37 40.46 -17.42
N LYS A 26 18.49 41.44 -17.28
CA LYS A 26 17.28 41.34 -16.43
C LYS A 26 16.24 40.40 -17.03
N ILE A 27 16.17 40.33 -18.37
CA ILE A 27 15.30 39.39 -19.07
C ILE A 27 15.80 37.96 -18.83
N LEU A 28 17.10 37.71 -19.00
CA LEU A 28 17.70 36.40 -18.73
C LEU A 28 17.58 35.97 -17.26
N GLU A 29 17.67 36.91 -16.32
CA GLU A 29 17.48 36.63 -14.89
C GLU A 29 16.02 36.28 -14.57
N ASN A 30 15.05 36.99 -15.14
CA ASN A 30 13.62 36.66 -15.00
C ASN A 30 13.27 35.31 -15.63
N GLU A 31 13.77 35.01 -16.82
CA GLU A 31 13.60 33.70 -17.48
C GLU A 31 14.17 32.57 -16.62
N ARG A 32 15.38 32.75 -16.06
CA ARG A 32 15.98 31.78 -15.11
C ARG A 32 15.17 31.63 -13.82
N LEU A 33 14.61 32.72 -13.30
CA LEU A 33 13.78 32.71 -12.11
C LEU A 33 12.43 32.00 -12.37
N ILE A 34 11.85 32.20 -13.56
CA ILE A 34 10.63 31.53 -14.02
C ILE A 34 10.88 30.04 -14.22
N GLU A 35 12.00 29.67 -14.85
CA GLU A 35 12.44 28.28 -15.03
C GLU A 35 12.67 27.58 -13.69
N ASN A 36 13.40 28.18 -12.74
CA ASN A 36 13.60 27.60 -11.41
C ASN A 36 12.28 27.45 -10.63
N LYS A 37 11.37 28.43 -10.74
CA LYS A 37 10.03 28.33 -10.13
C LYS A 37 9.18 27.25 -10.78
N ARG A 38 9.30 27.02 -12.09
CA ARG A 38 8.67 25.90 -12.80
C ARG A 38 9.27 24.56 -12.37
N LEU A 39 10.59 24.46 -12.37
CA LEU A 39 11.36 23.26 -12.05
C LEU A 39 11.03 22.68 -10.67
N ILE A 40 10.68 23.53 -9.69
CA ILE A 40 10.30 23.10 -8.34
C ILE A 40 8.77 22.86 -8.21
N ARG A 41 7.92 23.65 -8.89
CA ARG A 41 6.46 23.51 -8.76
C ARG A 41 5.92 22.24 -9.41
N PHE A 42 6.46 21.84 -10.56
CA PHE A 42 6.03 20.62 -11.24
C PHE A 42 6.25 19.36 -10.39
N PRO A 43 7.45 19.05 -9.87
CA PRO A 43 7.66 17.84 -9.07
C PRO A 43 6.87 17.87 -7.75
N VAL A 44 6.76 19.03 -7.09
CA VAL A 44 5.93 19.16 -5.87
C VAL A 44 4.45 18.90 -6.18
N PHE A 45 3.95 19.43 -7.29
CA PHE A 45 2.59 19.16 -7.77
C PHE A 45 2.40 17.68 -8.13
N TYR A 46 3.32 17.06 -8.85
CA TYR A 46 3.27 15.63 -9.16
C TYR A 46 3.29 14.76 -7.90
N VAL A 47 4.11 15.08 -6.90
CA VAL A 47 4.13 14.37 -5.61
C VAL A 47 2.83 14.58 -4.84
N ALA A 48 2.28 15.80 -4.83
CA ALA A 48 1.01 16.10 -4.18
C ALA A 48 -0.16 15.35 -4.84
N VAL A 49 -0.21 15.36 -6.17
CA VAL A 49 -1.20 14.62 -6.97
C VAL A 49 -1.04 13.12 -6.76
N ALA A 50 0.19 12.59 -6.78
CA ALA A 50 0.45 11.18 -6.50
C ALA A 50 0.01 10.79 -5.09
N LYS A 51 0.27 11.63 -4.07
CA LYS A 51 -0.22 11.39 -2.70
C LYS A 51 -1.74 11.48 -2.59
N LEU A 52 -2.39 12.40 -3.30
CA LEU A 52 -3.85 12.51 -3.32
C LEU A 52 -4.48 11.29 -4.00
N ILE A 53 -3.97 10.88 -5.16
CA ILE A 53 -4.40 9.67 -5.87
C ILE A 53 -4.18 8.44 -4.99
N SER A 54 -2.99 8.32 -4.39
CA SER A 54 -2.65 7.22 -3.48
C SER A 54 -3.58 7.18 -2.25
N ALA A 55 -3.89 8.33 -1.65
CA ALA A 55 -4.82 8.44 -0.53
C ALA A 55 -6.26 8.08 -0.93
N LEU A 56 -6.71 8.52 -2.10
CA LEU A 56 -8.04 8.18 -2.63
C LEU A 56 -8.16 6.70 -2.96
N ILE A 57 -7.10 6.09 -3.51
CA ILE A 57 -7.02 4.65 -3.79
C ILE A 57 -7.01 3.87 -2.48
N MET A 58 -6.12 4.17 -1.53
CA MET A 58 -6.04 3.49 -0.23
C MET A 58 -7.32 3.62 0.59
N SER A 59 -8.03 4.76 0.51
CA SER A 59 -9.31 4.97 1.18
C SER A 59 -10.42 4.01 0.70
N ARG A 60 -10.34 3.52 -0.54
CA ARG A 60 -11.33 2.59 -1.10
C ARG A 60 -11.02 1.12 -0.81
N PHE A 61 -9.75 0.74 -0.70
CA PHE A 61 -9.35 -0.64 -0.46
C PHE A 61 -9.41 -1.07 1.02
N GLY A 62 -9.47 -0.13 1.97
CA GLY A 62 -9.42 -0.43 3.41
C GLY A 62 -10.75 -0.80 4.08
N LYS A 63 -11.90 -0.73 3.39
CA LYS A 63 -13.23 -0.82 4.06
C LYS A 63 -13.70 -2.24 4.36
N HIS A 64 -13.07 -3.26 3.79
CA HIS A 64 -13.50 -4.67 3.92
C HIS A 64 -12.39 -5.63 4.35
N LEU A 65 -11.25 -5.10 4.80
CA LEU A 65 -10.14 -5.94 5.26
C LEU A 65 -10.22 -6.13 6.77
N PRO A 66 -9.91 -7.33 7.28
CA PRO A 66 -9.74 -7.53 8.71
C PRO A 66 -8.67 -6.58 9.29
N PRO A 67 -8.82 -6.12 10.54
CA PRO A 67 -7.78 -5.38 11.26
C PRO A 67 -6.45 -6.13 11.24
N VAL A 68 -5.33 -5.42 11.08
CA VAL A 68 -3.99 -6.01 11.05
C VAL A 68 -3.28 -5.73 12.36
N VAL A 69 -2.66 -6.77 12.95
CA VAL A 69 -1.88 -6.66 14.18
C VAL A 69 -0.70 -5.71 13.97
N ASN A 70 -0.62 -4.67 14.81
CA ASN A 70 0.46 -3.70 14.73
C ASN A 70 1.80 -4.31 15.18
N THR A 71 2.73 -4.49 14.26
CA THR A 71 4.06 -5.06 14.51
C THR A 71 5.11 -4.41 13.61
N TRP A 72 6.39 -4.57 13.96
CA TRP A 72 7.49 -4.14 13.09
C TRP A 72 7.33 -4.75 11.69
N PRO A 73 7.49 -3.96 10.60
CA PRO A 73 7.26 -4.43 9.24
C PRO A 73 8.13 -5.65 8.90
N VAL A 74 7.60 -6.58 8.11
CA VAL A 74 8.29 -7.79 7.62
C VAL A 74 8.54 -8.86 8.71
N LEU A 75 9.20 -8.52 9.82
CA LEU A 75 9.65 -9.53 10.81
C LEU A 75 8.90 -9.52 12.14
N GLY A 76 8.24 -8.42 12.50
CA GLY A 76 7.65 -8.26 13.83
C GLY A 76 6.56 -9.29 14.12
N GLY A 77 5.68 -9.56 13.15
CA GLY A 77 4.62 -10.56 13.29
C GLY A 77 5.16 -11.98 13.45
N LEU A 78 6.20 -12.35 12.66
CA LEU A 78 6.85 -13.65 12.77
C LEU A 78 7.49 -13.84 14.15
N LEU A 79 8.30 -12.89 14.61
CA LEU A 79 8.97 -12.98 15.91
C LEU A 79 7.96 -13.08 17.06
N ARG A 80 6.86 -12.31 16.97
CA ARG A 80 5.80 -12.36 17.98
C ARG A 80 5.08 -13.71 17.98
N PHE A 81 4.79 -14.26 16.80
CA PHE A 81 4.18 -15.58 16.66
C PHE A 81 5.07 -16.68 17.24
N LEU A 82 6.37 -16.65 16.95
CA LEU A 82 7.35 -17.63 17.45
C LEU A 82 7.53 -17.59 18.97
N LYS A 83 7.32 -16.43 19.62
CA LYS A 83 7.39 -16.32 21.08
C LYS A 83 6.21 -17.00 21.80
N GLY A 84 5.12 -17.27 21.10
CA GLY A 84 3.94 -17.89 21.70
C GLY A 84 2.68 -17.50 20.93
N PRO A 85 2.18 -18.35 20.02
CA PRO A 85 1.02 -18.01 19.20
C PRO A 85 -0.22 -17.82 20.08
N ILE A 86 -0.43 -18.68 21.08
CA ILE A 86 -1.58 -18.58 21.98
C ILE A 86 -1.55 -17.29 22.80
N ILE A 87 -0.37 -16.91 23.32
CA ILE A 87 -0.21 -15.67 24.09
C ILE A 87 -0.56 -14.46 23.20
N MET A 88 -0.03 -14.44 21.98
CA MET A 88 -0.32 -13.38 21.00
C MET A 88 -1.83 -13.30 20.69
N LEU A 89 -2.51 -14.42 20.49
CA LEU A 89 -3.95 -14.44 20.26
C LEU A 89 -4.72 -13.89 21.46
N CYS A 90 -4.36 -14.29 22.69
CA CYS A 90 -4.99 -13.80 23.92
C CYS A 90 -4.77 -12.28 24.13
N GLU A 91 -3.63 -11.74 23.70
CA GLU A 91 -3.33 -10.31 23.78
C GLU A 91 -4.06 -9.47 22.72
N GLU A 92 -4.27 -10.02 21.52
CA GLU A 92 -4.85 -9.30 20.39
C GLU A 92 -6.37 -9.45 20.30
N TYR A 93 -6.93 -10.59 20.72
CA TYR A 93 -8.38 -10.83 20.69
C TYR A 93 -9.19 -9.75 21.43
N PRO A 94 -8.80 -9.25 22.63
CA PRO A 94 -9.53 -8.16 23.28
C PRO A 94 -9.49 -6.83 22.52
N LYS A 95 -8.49 -6.64 21.64
CA LYS A 95 -8.26 -5.37 20.90
C LYS A 95 -8.89 -5.38 19.51
N LEU A 96 -8.78 -6.52 18.83
CA LEU A 96 -9.15 -6.70 17.42
C LEU A 96 -10.36 -7.63 17.23
N LEU A 97 -10.87 -8.20 18.32
CA LEU A 97 -12.03 -9.11 18.36
C LEU A 97 -11.79 -10.41 17.61
N SER A 98 -12.87 -11.02 17.12
CA SER A 98 -12.92 -12.36 16.55
C SER A 98 -12.19 -12.52 15.21
N VAL A 99 -11.89 -11.45 14.48
CA VAL A 99 -11.27 -11.54 13.15
C VAL A 99 -10.14 -10.53 13.02
N PHE A 100 -8.92 -11.00 12.84
CA PHE A 100 -7.75 -10.14 12.64
C PHE A 100 -6.64 -10.83 11.85
N THR A 101 -5.75 -10.05 11.26
CA THR A 101 -4.67 -10.53 10.40
C THR A 101 -3.30 -10.24 10.99
N LEU A 102 -2.41 -11.23 10.93
CA LEU A 102 -1.00 -11.12 11.25
C LEU A 102 -0.17 -11.23 9.97
N ASN A 103 0.76 -10.30 9.77
CA ASN A 103 1.74 -10.40 8.70
C ASN A 103 2.92 -11.25 9.18
N LEU A 104 3.05 -12.47 8.66
CA LEU A 104 4.23 -13.32 8.85
C LEU A 104 5.09 -13.25 7.60
N PHE A 105 6.10 -12.37 7.61
CA PHE A 105 7.02 -12.23 6.51
C PHE A 105 6.31 -11.92 5.18
N ASN A 106 6.23 -12.90 4.28
CA ASN A 106 5.58 -12.81 2.97
C ASN A 106 4.13 -13.35 2.95
N LYS A 107 3.63 -13.88 4.07
CA LYS A 107 2.27 -14.43 4.18
C LYS A 107 1.44 -13.60 5.16
N LYS A 108 0.15 -13.45 4.86
CA LYS A 108 -0.85 -12.85 5.76
C LYS A 108 -1.71 -13.97 6.30
N ILE A 109 -1.72 -14.13 7.63
CA ILE A 109 -2.55 -15.13 8.31
C ILE A 109 -3.70 -14.41 9.00
N THR A 110 -4.93 -14.71 8.60
CA THR A 110 -6.14 -14.19 9.25
C THR A 110 -6.67 -15.21 10.24
N PHE A 111 -6.82 -14.80 11.49
CA PHE A 111 -7.41 -15.61 12.56
C PHE A 111 -8.92 -15.37 12.61
N LEU A 112 -9.69 -16.45 12.72
CA LEU A 112 -11.14 -16.45 12.89
C LEU A 112 -11.45 -17.18 14.19
N ILE A 113 -11.70 -16.44 15.26
CA ILE A 113 -11.84 -16.95 16.63
C ILE A 113 -13.31 -16.86 17.06
N GLY A 114 -13.89 -18.01 17.41
CA GLY A 114 -15.30 -18.15 17.77
C GLY A 114 -16.09 -18.96 16.74
N SER A 115 -17.17 -19.60 17.18
CA SER A 115 -18.01 -20.48 16.36
C SER A 115 -18.67 -19.76 15.19
N GLU A 116 -19.01 -18.49 15.37
CA GLU A 116 -19.76 -17.67 14.41
C GLU A 116 -18.92 -17.40 13.15
N VAL A 117 -17.64 -17.11 13.35
CA VAL A 117 -16.71 -16.76 12.27
C VAL A 117 -15.93 -17.97 11.75
N SER A 118 -15.55 -18.91 12.61
CA SER A 118 -14.78 -20.10 12.20
C SER A 118 -15.56 -21.03 11.28
N ALA A 119 -16.89 -21.00 11.31
CA ALA A 119 -17.73 -21.72 10.37
C ALA A 119 -17.39 -21.39 8.89
N HIS A 120 -16.98 -20.15 8.59
CA HIS A 120 -16.53 -19.77 7.25
C HIS A 120 -15.27 -20.52 6.83
N PHE A 121 -14.32 -20.73 7.74
CA PHE A 121 -13.10 -21.48 7.47
C PHE A 121 -13.41 -22.97 7.22
N PHE A 122 -14.24 -23.58 8.06
CA PHE A 122 -14.53 -25.01 7.97
C PHE A 122 -15.46 -25.40 6.81
N LYS A 123 -16.31 -24.47 6.35
CA LYS A 123 -17.27 -24.70 5.27
C LYS A 123 -16.81 -24.13 3.92
N ALA A 124 -15.65 -23.48 3.87
CA ALA A 124 -15.12 -22.92 2.63
C ALA A 124 -14.91 -24.03 1.59
N SER A 125 -15.11 -23.67 0.33
CA SER A 125 -14.76 -24.55 -0.78
C SER A 125 -13.24 -24.63 -0.95
N GLU A 126 -12.73 -25.69 -1.57
CA GLU A 126 -11.29 -25.80 -1.91
C GLU A 126 -10.83 -24.66 -2.83
N ALA A 127 -11.73 -24.08 -3.63
CA ALA A 127 -11.43 -22.93 -4.50
C ALA A 127 -11.23 -21.63 -3.71
N ASP A 128 -11.92 -21.47 -2.57
CA ASP A 128 -11.79 -20.29 -1.72
C ASP A 128 -10.64 -20.45 -0.72
N LEU A 129 -10.50 -21.64 -0.11
CA LEU A 129 -9.44 -21.99 0.84
C LEU A 129 -8.85 -23.36 0.50
N SER A 130 -7.69 -23.34 -0.17
CA SER A 130 -7.02 -24.57 -0.56
C SER A 130 -6.18 -25.16 0.59
N GLN A 131 -6.41 -26.45 0.86
CA GLN A 131 -5.56 -27.23 1.75
C GLN A 131 -4.26 -27.65 1.06
N HIS A 132 -4.28 -27.83 -0.25
CA HIS A 132 -3.12 -28.25 -1.04
C HIS A 132 -1.96 -27.23 -0.90
N GLU A 133 -2.23 -25.93 -1.07
CA GLU A 133 -1.20 -24.88 -0.96
C GLU A 133 -0.54 -24.88 0.43
N VAL A 134 -1.31 -25.13 1.48
CA VAL A 134 -0.82 -25.04 2.87
C VAL A 134 -0.10 -26.32 3.30
N TYR A 135 -0.59 -27.50 2.90
CA TYR A 135 -0.09 -28.79 3.36
C TYR A 135 0.90 -29.47 2.42
N GLN A 136 1.35 -28.81 1.35
CA GLN A 136 2.33 -29.38 0.41
C GLN A 136 3.64 -29.83 1.09
N PHE A 137 4.03 -29.23 2.22
CA PHE A 137 5.20 -29.67 2.97
C PHE A 137 5.10 -31.13 3.46
N ASN A 138 3.88 -31.67 3.60
CA ASN A 138 3.61 -33.05 4.01
C ASN A 138 3.95 -34.08 2.92
N VAL A 139 4.11 -33.67 1.65
CA VAL A 139 4.47 -34.58 0.54
C VAL A 139 5.81 -35.27 0.82
N SER A 140 6.74 -34.57 1.46
CA SER A 140 8.02 -35.15 1.90
C SER A 140 7.87 -36.32 2.88
N THR A 141 6.78 -36.35 3.65
CA THR A 141 6.52 -37.37 4.68
C THR A 141 5.68 -38.52 4.14
N PHE A 142 4.64 -38.23 3.35
CA PHE A 142 3.70 -39.24 2.84
C PHE A 142 4.07 -39.80 1.47
N GLY A 143 4.98 -39.14 0.75
CA GLY A 143 5.33 -39.47 -0.62
C GLY A 143 4.42 -38.79 -1.65
N PRO A 144 4.84 -38.79 -2.93
CA PRO A 144 4.08 -38.19 -4.01
C PRO A 144 2.83 -39.02 -4.38
N GLY A 145 1.85 -38.39 -5.02
CA GLY A 145 0.64 -39.02 -5.54
C GLY A 145 -0.41 -39.41 -4.50
N VAL A 146 -0.28 -38.95 -3.25
CA VAL A 146 -1.24 -39.25 -2.17
C VAL A 146 -1.63 -38.00 -1.38
N VAL A 147 -2.87 -38.00 -0.87
CA VAL A 147 -3.44 -37.01 0.05
C VAL A 147 -3.25 -35.57 -0.43
N PHE A 148 -2.19 -34.91 0.01
CA PHE A 148 -1.92 -33.51 -0.27
C PHE A 148 -1.15 -33.29 -1.57
N ASP A 149 -0.69 -34.33 -2.28
CA ASP A 149 -0.01 -34.20 -3.58
C ASP A 149 -0.93 -34.41 -4.78
N VAL A 150 -2.24 -34.56 -4.56
CA VAL A 150 -3.23 -34.84 -5.60
C VAL A 150 -4.36 -33.83 -5.60
N ASP A 151 -5.03 -33.73 -6.75
CA ASP A 151 -6.25 -32.95 -6.93
C ASP A 151 -7.31 -33.34 -5.90
N TYR A 152 -8.13 -32.35 -5.52
CA TYR A 152 -9.15 -32.52 -4.50
C TYR A 152 -10.09 -33.69 -4.78
N THR A 153 -10.51 -33.89 -6.03
CA THR A 153 -11.39 -35.00 -6.43
C THR A 153 -10.75 -36.37 -6.18
N VAL A 154 -9.48 -36.54 -6.54
CA VAL A 154 -8.70 -37.76 -6.30
C VAL A 154 -8.51 -38.00 -4.81
N ARG A 155 -8.22 -36.94 -4.04
CA ARG A 155 -8.11 -37.00 -2.58
C ARG A 155 -9.40 -37.49 -1.92
N GLN A 156 -10.56 -37.01 -2.36
CA GLN A 156 -11.85 -37.46 -1.83
C GLN A 156 -12.08 -38.96 -2.05
N GLU A 157 -11.73 -39.48 -3.23
CA GLU A 157 -11.82 -40.91 -3.50
C GLU A 157 -10.85 -41.71 -2.60
N GLN A 158 -9.62 -41.24 -2.41
CA GLN A 158 -8.66 -41.87 -1.48
C GLN A 158 -9.21 -41.92 -0.04
N ILE A 159 -9.77 -40.81 0.46
CA ILE A 159 -10.37 -40.74 1.79
C ILE A 159 -11.56 -41.70 1.92
N LYS A 160 -12.40 -41.79 0.88
CA LYS A 160 -13.55 -42.69 0.85
C LYS A 160 -13.14 -44.16 0.91
N VAL A 161 -12.08 -44.53 0.18
CA VAL A 161 -11.50 -45.88 0.26
C VAL A 161 -11.03 -46.17 1.69
N LEU A 162 -10.29 -45.25 2.31
CA LEU A 162 -9.81 -45.43 3.69
C LEU A 162 -10.97 -45.57 4.70
N HIS A 163 -12.03 -44.78 4.56
CA HIS A 163 -13.21 -44.87 5.43
C HIS A 163 -13.95 -46.20 5.26
N THR A 164 -13.98 -46.76 4.05
CA THR A 164 -14.66 -48.04 3.77
C THR A 164 -13.89 -49.24 4.34
N LEU A 165 -12.58 -49.10 4.55
CA LEU A 165 -11.69 -50.16 5.05
C LEU A 165 -11.58 -50.18 6.59
N ARG A 166 -12.29 -49.31 7.30
CA ARG A 166 -12.38 -49.25 8.77
C ARG A 166 -13.66 -49.91 9.26
#